data_AF-A0A482TMA6-F1
#
_entry.id   AF-A0A482TMA6-F1
#
_cell.length_a   1.000
_cell.length_b   1.000
_cell.length_c   1.000
_cell.angle_alpha   90.00
_cell.angle_beta   90.00
_cell.angle_gamma   90.00
#
_symmetry.space_group_name_H-M   'P 1'
#
loop_
_entity.id
_entity.type
_entity.pdbx_description
1 polymer ?
#
loop_
_entity_poly.entity_id
_entity_poly.type
_entity_poly.pdbx_seq_one_letter_code
_entity_poly.pdbx_strand_id
1 'polypeptide(L)'
;MKNIYLNAGTINEVFSDLETSFNGVLNSTNNEFKLALDTDLIKGNIDAVTFINGFTSIQVNMTFADDVTLSMESFSASSIVFGYCTEGTFKHSFGISGHQLTLRKHLSTVVTSGRSINTILHFKKDTAIQFSIIKVETASLSNGINDSLIRNLKKNFLNKQPNYTYQGIQNLRIAEKLQQFNDVTEQGMVGHIKKKDIIQSIIAMEIDDNTDNLIRMSRAIKRSTLHQINELKKISGFIKQYTFDAMYSKVINSKNRIFIK
;
A
#
# COMPACT_ATOMS: atom_id res chain seq x y z
N MET A 1 -20.69 -10.39 -8.27
CA MET A 1 -20.18 -9.02 -8.06
C MET A 1 -20.96 -8.37 -6.93
N LYS A 2 -20.29 -7.99 -5.84
CA LYS A 2 -20.88 -7.25 -4.71
C LYS A 2 -20.44 -5.78 -4.72
N ASN A 3 -21.37 -4.89 -4.41
CA ASN A 3 -21.09 -3.46 -4.25
C ASN A 3 -21.24 -3.11 -2.77
N ILE A 4 -20.22 -2.46 -2.22
CA ILE A 4 -20.17 -2.06 -0.81
C ILE A 4 -19.96 -0.57 -0.76
N TYR A 5 -20.75 0.09 0.08
CA TYR A 5 -20.71 1.52 0.28
C TYR A 5 -20.22 1.80 1.69
N LEU A 6 -19.18 2.62 1.81
CA LEU A 6 -18.70 3.13 3.08
C LEU A 6 -18.98 4.63 3.14
N ASN A 7 -19.62 5.07 4.22
CA ASN A 7 -19.92 6.48 4.41
C ASN A 7 -18.63 7.25 4.70
N ALA A 8 -18.60 8.55 4.34
CA ALA A 8 -17.48 9.41 4.68
C ALA A 8 -17.59 9.74 6.16
N GLY A 9 -16.54 9.41 6.91
CA GLY A 9 -16.50 9.61 8.35
C GLY A 9 -15.10 9.40 8.88
N THR A 10 -14.81 9.81 10.11
CA THR A 10 -13.54 9.56 10.81
C THR A 10 -13.03 8.13 10.58
N ILE A 11 -11.72 7.90 10.75
CA ILE A 11 -11.15 6.55 10.58
C ILE A 11 -11.89 5.49 11.41
N ASN A 12 -12.44 5.86 12.58
CA ASN A 12 -13.28 5.01 13.41
C ASN A 12 -14.55 4.58 12.68
N GLU A 13 -15.26 5.53 12.06
CA GLU A 13 -16.48 5.28 11.30
C GLU A 13 -16.18 4.42 10.08
N VAL A 14 -15.09 4.68 9.34
CA VAL A 14 -14.67 3.84 8.22
C VAL A 14 -14.41 2.39 8.65
N PHE A 15 -13.71 2.18 9.77
CA PHE A 15 -13.43 0.84 10.27
C PHE A 15 -14.67 0.14 10.84
N SER A 16 -15.61 0.88 11.43
CA SER A 16 -16.89 0.34 11.89
C SER A 16 -17.80 -0.05 10.71
N ASP A 17 -17.84 0.76 9.65
CA ASP A 17 -18.55 0.43 8.41
C ASP A 17 -17.94 -0.81 7.73
N LEU A 18 -16.61 -0.91 7.72
CA LEU A 18 -15.90 -2.10 7.21
C LEU A 18 -16.22 -3.36 8.03
N GLU A 19 -16.15 -3.26 9.36
CA GLU A 19 -16.50 -4.36 10.27
C GLU A 19 -17.92 -4.85 10.02
N THR A 20 -18.88 -3.94 9.96
CA THR A 20 -20.29 -4.26 9.73
C THR A 20 -20.53 -4.81 8.33
N SER A 21 -19.95 -4.21 7.29
CA SER A 21 -20.14 -4.61 5.89
C SER A 21 -19.56 -5.98 5.56
N PHE A 22 -18.49 -6.35 6.24
CA PHE A 22 -17.78 -7.61 6.01
C PHE A 22 -17.94 -8.62 7.13
N ASN A 23 -18.75 -8.32 8.16
CA ASN A 23 -18.92 -9.16 9.35
C ASN A 23 -17.56 -9.59 9.97
N GLY A 24 -16.68 -8.59 10.11
CA GLY A 24 -15.32 -8.76 10.64
C GLY A 24 -15.24 -8.64 12.16
N VAL A 25 -14.01 -8.68 12.68
CA VAL A 25 -13.71 -8.45 14.10
C VAL A 25 -12.74 -7.29 14.22
N LEU A 26 -13.21 -6.16 14.74
CA LEU A 26 -12.39 -4.96 14.95
C LEU A 26 -11.80 -4.91 16.36
N ASN A 27 -10.48 -4.79 16.44
CA ASN A 27 -9.77 -4.40 17.65
C ASN A 27 -9.17 -3.02 17.46
N SER A 28 -9.69 -2.02 18.19
CA SER A 28 -9.18 -0.65 18.17
C SER A 28 -8.52 -0.28 19.51
N THR A 29 -7.39 0.42 19.45
CA THR A 29 -6.68 0.91 20.65
C THR A 29 -6.13 2.31 20.38
N ASN A 30 -6.84 3.34 20.86
CA ASN A 30 -6.56 4.77 20.66
C ASN A 30 -6.34 5.18 19.20
N ASN A 31 -5.16 4.86 18.66
CA ASN A 31 -4.69 5.26 17.34
C ASN A 31 -4.44 4.08 16.40
N GLU A 32 -4.56 2.83 16.87
CA GLU A 32 -4.38 1.62 16.07
C GLU A 32 -5.71 0.89 15.85
N PHE A 33 -5.90 0.36 14.64
CA PHE A 33 -7.07 -0.38 14.21
C PHE A 33 -6.60 -1.69 13.59
N LYS A 34 -7.16 -2.82 14.02
CA LYS A 34 -6.87 -4.14 13.46
C LYS A 34 -8.19 -4.83 13.18
N LEU A 35 -8.53 -4.95 11.90
CA LEU A 35 -9.74 -5.61 11.43
C LEU A 35 -9.39 -6.96 10.85
N ALA A 36 -9.81 -8.03 11.52
CA ALA A 36 -9.71 -9.40 11.02
C ALA A 36 -10.96 -9.75 10.22
N LEU A 37 -10.78 -10.38 9.06
CA LEU A 37 -11.83 -10.73 8.11
C LEU A 37 -11.71 -12.21 7.77
N ASP A 38 -12.71 -13.00 8.18
CA ASP A 38 -12.79 -14.42 7.82
C ASP A 38 -14.27 -14.78 7.60
N THR A 39 -14.72 -14.59 6.36
CA THR A 39 -16.08 -14.91 5.92
C THR A 39 -16.03 -15.62 4.57
N ASP A 40 -17.17 -16.15 4.12
CA ASP A 40 -17.30 -16.75 2.80
C ASP A 40 -16.99 -15.76 1.67
N LEU A 41 -17.15 -14.45 1.90
CA LEU A 41 -16.88 -13.42 0.89
C LEU A 41 -15.41 -12.97 0.89
N ILE A 42 -14.79 -12.83 2.05
CA ILE A 42 -13.50 -12.18 2.22
C ILE A 42 -12.68 -12.86 3.31
N LYS A 43 -11.37 -13.01 3.02
CA LYS A 43 -10.37 -13.47 3.99
C LYS A 43 -9.19 -12.52 4.02
N GLY A 44 -8.72 -12.17 5.21
CA GLY A 44 -7.54 -11.31 5.39
C GLY A 44 -7.60 -10.38 6.59
N ASN A 45 -6.83 -9.31 6.53
CA ASN A 45 -6.78 -8.27 7.55
C ASN A 45 -6.60 -6.88 6.94
N ILE A 46 -7.15 -5.90 7.64
CA ILE A 46 -6.93 -4.47 7.39
C ILE A 46 -6.44 -3.84 8.68
N ASP A 47 -5.21 -3.33 8.67
CA ASP A 47 -4.62 -2.68 9.83
C ASP A 47 -4.42 -1.20 9.53
N ALA A 48 -4.69 -0.32 10.49
CA ALA A 48 -4.38 1.10 10.37
C ALA A 48 -3.76 1.69 11.63
N VAL A 49 -3.00 2.76 11.44
CA VAL A 49 -2.52 3.61 12.52
C VAL A 49 -2.63 5.07 12.11
N THR A 50 -3.12 5.89 13.04
CA THR A 50 -3.20 7.34 12.88
C THR A 50 -2.14 8.05 13.72
N PHE A 51 -1.66 9.20 13.26
CA PHE A 51 -0.66 9.99 13.95
C PHE A 51 -1.16 11.43 14.13
N ILE A 52 -0.74 12.08 15.23
CA ILE A 52 -1.18 13.43 15.64
C ILE A 52 -1.05 14.49 14.51
N ASN A 53 -0.10 14.34 13.59
CA ASN A 53 0.15 15.31 12.53
C ASN A 53 -0.76 15.10 11.28
N GLY A 54 -1.86 14.37 11.40
CA GLY A 54 -2.81 14.13 10.29
C GLY A 54 -2.37 13.04 9.29
N PHE A 55 -1.38 12.23 9.66
CA PHE A 55 -0.96 11.07 8.88
C PHE A 55 -1.77 9.84 9.29
N THR A 56 -2.20 9.05 8.31
CA THR A 56 -2.79 7.73 8.52
C THR A 56 -2.08 6.73 7.62
N SER A 57 -1.68 5.59 8.17
CA SER A 57 -1.17 4.44 7.41
C SER A 57 -2.20 3.33 7.48
N ILE A 58 -2.52 2.71 6.34
CA ILE A 58 -3.44 1.58 6.22
C ILE A 58 -2.69 0.47 5.48
N GLN A 59 -2.70 -0.74 6.03
CA GLN A 59 -2.12 -1.95 5.47
C GLN A 59 -3.24 -2.92 5.18
N VAL A 60 -3.29 -3.42 3.95
CA VAL A 60 -4.35 -4.31 3.49
C VAL A 60 -3.73 -5.58 2.95
N ASN A 61 -4.22 -6.72 3.44
CA ASN A 61 -3.91 -8.04 2.92
C ASN A 61 -5.19 -8.86 2.88
N MET A 62 -5.71 -9.15 1.69
CA MET A 62 -7.02 -9.79 1.55
C MET A 62 -7.20 -10.54 0.25
N THR A 63 -8.17 -11.46 0.25
CA THR A 63 -8.68 -12.17 -0.92
C THR A 63 -10.20 -12.17 -0.87
N PHE A 64 -10.86 -11.93 -2.00
CA PHE A 64 -12.31 -12.03 -2.12
C PHE A 64 -12.73 -13.27 -2.89
N ALA A 65 -13.85 -13.88 -2.52
CA ALA A 65 -14.47 -14.99 -3.26
C ALA A 65 -15.37 -14.53 -4.42
N ASP A 66 -15.64 -13.23 -4.55
CA ASP A 66 -16.41 -12.63 -5.64
C ASP A 66 -15.81 -11.26 -6.02
N ASP A 67 -16.14 -10.74 -7.20
CA ASP A 67 -15.72 -9.41 -7.62
C ASP A 67 -16.37 -8.38 -6.66
N VAL A 68 -15.57 -7.49 -6.08
CA VAL A 68 -16.04 -6.47 -5.12
C VAL A 68 -15.73 -5.08 -5.63
N THR A 69 -16.73 -4.21 -5.59
CA THR A 69 -16.56 -2.76 -5.74
C THR A 69 -16.82 -2.10 -4.40
N LEU A 70 -15.80 -1.42 -3.87
CA LEU A 70 -15.87 -0.64 -2.65
C LEU A 70 -15.95 0.85 -3.01
N SER A 71 -17.08 1.48 -2.74
CA SER A 71 -17.27 2.93 -2.90
C SER A 71 -17.13 3.60 -1.55
N MET A 72 -16.15 4.47 -1.43
CA MET A 72 -15.90 5.28 -0.24
C MET A 72 -16.29 6.72 -0.56
N GLU A 73 -17.19 7.30 0.22
CA GLU A 73 -17.44 8.72 0.11
C GLU A 73 -16.19 9.53 0.43
N SER A 74 -16.08 10.66 -0.24
CA SER A 74 -14.95 11.55 -0.06
C SER A 74 -15.13 12.44 1.15
N PHE A 75 -14.07 12.58 1.95
CA PHE A 75 -14.01 13.61 2.96
C PHE A 75 -14.01 14.99 2.32
N SER A 76 -14.72 15.95 2.92
CA SER A 76 -14.69 17.36 2.53
C SER A 76 -13.31 18.02 2.69
N ALA A 77 -12.38 17.38 3.41
CA ALA A 77 -11.03 17.85 3.64
C ALA A 77 -10.06 17.36 2.56
N SER A 78 -9.37 18.31 1.91
CA SER A 78 -8.33 18.01 0.93
C SER A 78 -7.26 17.07 1.51
N SER A 79 -6.85 16.05 0.75
CA SER A 79 -5.86 15.06 1.20
C SER A 79 -4.88 14.67 0.11
N ILE A 80 -3.70 14.20 0.53
CA ILE A 80 -2.71 13.54 -0.33
C ILE A 80 -2.70 12.06 0.06
N VAL A 81 -2.88 11.18 -0.92
CA VAL A 81 -2.94 9.73 -0.74
C VAL A 81 -1.82 9.10 -1.54
N PHE A 82 -0.95 8.37 -0.87
CA PHE A 82 0.09 7.54 -1.47
C PHE A 82 -0.36 6.08 -1.41
N GLY A 83 -0.42 5.41 -2.56
CA GLY A 83 -0.82 4.00 -2.66
C GLY A 83 0.31 3.12 -3.19
N TYR A 84 0.54 1.98 -2.56
CA TYR A 84 1.62 1.05 -2.88
C TYR A 84 1.10 -0.37 -3.02
N CYS A 85 1.20 -0.99 -4.19
CA CYS A 85 0.75 -2.37 -4.40
C CYS A 85 1.93 -3.34 -4.38
N THR A 86 1.91 -4.29 -3.45
CA THR A 86 2.97 -5.28 -3.23
C THR A 86 2.60 -6.68 -3.72
N GLU A 87 1.30 -6.98 -3.82
CA GLU A 87 0.78 -8.24 -4.36
C GLU A 87 -0.56 -8.02 -5.07
N GLY A 88 -0.82 -8.82 -6.10
CA GLY A 88 -2.07 -8.79 -6.84
C GLY A 88 -2.25 -7.56 -7.74
N THR A 89 -3.52 -7.26 -8.03
CA THR A 89 -3.94 -6.13 -8.87
C THR A 89 -5.33 -5.67 -8.45
N PHE A 90 -5.54 -4.35 -8.38
CA PHE A 90 -6.84 -3.73 -8.16
C PHE A 90 -6.95 -2.46 -8.99
N LYS A 91 -8.17 -1.91 -9.12
CA LYS A 91 -8.38 -0.64 -9.83
C LYS A 91 -8.90 0.43 -8.90
N HIS A 92 -8.51 1.66 -9.15
CA HIS A 92 -8.97 2.86 -8.48
C HIS A 92 -9.66 3.79 -9.50
N SER A 93 -10.77 4.40 -9.14
CA SER A 93 -11.36 5.50 -9.91
C SER A 93 -11.98 6.56 -8.99
N PHE A 94 -12.06 7.78 -9.51
CA PHE A 94 -12.79 8.87 -8.88
C PHE A 94 -14.21 8.94 -9.42
N GLY A 95 -15.19 8.58 -8.60
CA GLY A 95 -16.57 8.44 -9.01
C GLY A 95 -16.80 7.28 -9.99
N ILE A 96 -18.06 6.90 -10.18
CA ILE A 96 -18.42 5.67 -10.90
C ILE A 96 -18.09 5.72 -12.40
N SER A 97 -18.01 6.92 -12.97
CA SER A 97 -17.65 7.19 -14.37
C SER A 97 -16.21 7.68 -14.53
N GLY A 98 -15.41 7.64 -13.45
CA GLY A 98 -14.02 8.08 -13.47
C GLY A 98 -13.12 7.16 -14.27
N HIS A 99 -12.02 7.70 -14.77
CA HIS A 99 -10.97 6.90 -15.38
C HIS A 99 -10.40 5.88 -14.36
N GLN A 100 -10.40 4.60 -14.73
CA GLN A 100 -9.89 3.53 -13.88
C GLN A 100 -8.37 3.40 -14.00
N LEU A 101 -7.67 3.75 -12.93
CA LEU A 101 -6.25 3.49 -12.75
C LEU A 101 -6.05 2.06 -12.24
N THR A 102 -5.30 1.24 -12.97
CA THR A 102 -4.97 -0.13 -12.52
C THR A 102 -3.69 -0.11 -11.70
N LEU A 103 -3.77 -0.47 -10.42
CA LEU A 103 -2.62 -0.69 -9.55
C LEU A 103 -2.27 -2.17 -9.53
N ARG A 104 -1.01 -2.48 -9.81
CA ARG A 104 -0.45 -3.83 -9.77
C ARG A 104 0.86 -3.82 -9.01
N LYS A 105 1.33 -5.01 -8.65
CA LYS A 105 2.63 -5.22 -7.99
C LYS A 105 3.75 -4.35 -8.59
N HIS A 106 4.51 -3.71 -7.70
CA HIS A 106 5.61 -2.78 -8.01
C HIS A 106 5.20 -1.42 -8.59
N LEU A 107 3.91 -1.11 -8.70
CA LEU A 107 3.45 0.25 -8.98
C LEU A 107 3.08 0.97 -7.70
N SER A 108 3.42 2.25 -7.66
CA SER A 108 2.90 3.19 -6.68
C SER A 108 2.09 4.29 -7.37
N THR A 109 1.18 4.90 -6.62
CA THR A 109 0.41 6.04 -7.07
C THR A 109 0.43 7.15 -6.02
N VAL A 110 0.36 8.39 -6.49
CA VAL A 110 0.04 9.54 -5.65
C VAL A 110 -1.21 10.17 -6.20
N VAL A 111 -2.17 10.38 -5.32
CA VAL A 111 -3.47 10.94 -5.63
C VAL A 111 -3.70 12.11 -4.68
N THR A 112 -4.06 13.27 -5.22
CA THR A 112 -4.53 14.39 -4.41
C THR A 112 -6.03 14.54 -4.62
N SER A 113 -6.77 14.90 -3.58
CA SER A 113 -8.18 15.26 -3.69
C SER A 113 -8.35 16.68 -3.19
N GLY A 114 -8.88 17.54 -4.06
CA GLY A 114 -9.26 18.92 -3.70
C GLY A 114 -10.77 19.12 -3.62
N ARG A 115 -11.56 18.08 -3.90
CA ARG A 115 -13.04 18.06 -3.88
C ARG A 115 -13.54 16.74 -3.33
N SER A 116 -14.78 16.75 -2.86
CA SER A 116 -15.53 15.60 -2.36
C SER A 116 -15.98 14.65 -3.49
N ILE A 117 -15.05 13.98 -4.17
CA ILE A 117 -15.36 12.95 -5.18
C ILE A 117 -15.05 11.57 -4.59
N ASN A 118 -16.02 10.67 -4.64
CA ASN A 118 -15.91 9.32 -4.07
C ASN A 118 -14.73 8.57 -4.66
N THR A 119 -14.02 7.85 -3.79
CA THR A 119 -12.99 6.90 -4.18
C THR A 119 -13.64 5.55 -4.39
N ILE A 120 -13.43 4.94 -5.55
CA ILE A 120 -13.96 3.62 -5.86
C ILE A 120 -12.80 2.66 -6.10
N LEU A 121 -12.76 1.58 -5.33
CA LEU A 121 -11.81 0.48 -5.48
C LEU A 121 -12.52 -0.73 -6.07
N HIS A 122 -11.92 -1.33 -7.10
CA HIS A 122 -12.43 -2.54 -7.73
C HIS A 122 -11.44 -3.70 -7.54
N PHE A 123 -11.95 -4.77 -6.96
CA PHE A 123 -11.21 -5.98 -6.65
C PHE A 123 -11.78 -7.15 -7.45
N LYS A 124 -10.89 -8.01 -7.95
CA LYS A 124 -11.26 -9.24 -8.65
C LYS A 124 -11.33 -10.39 -7.67
N LYS A 125 -12.29 -11.30 -7.90
CA LYS A 125 -12.39 -12.55 -7.15
C LYS A 125 -11.12 -13.38 -7.25
N ASP A 126 -10.91 -14.23 -6.26
CA ASP A 126 -9.86 -15.25 -6.18
C ASP A 126 -8.44 -14.69 -6.38
N THR A 127 -8.25 -13.40 -6.12
CA THR A 127 -6.98 -12.70 -6.28
C THR A 127 -6.50 -12.24 -4.91
N ALA A 128 -5.36 -12.76 -4.47
CA ALA A 128 -4.68 -12.24 -3.29
C ALA A 128 -4.15 -10.84 -3.58
N ILE A 129 -4.46 -9.89 -2.70
CA ILE A 129 -4.15 -8.49 -2.89
C ILE A 129 -3.48 -7.96 -1.62
N GLN A 130 -2.33 -7.33 -1.80
CA GLN A 130 -1.64 -6.62 -0.73
C GLN A 130 -1.27 -5.22 -1.20
N PHE A 131 -1.68 -4.23 -0.41
CA PHE A 131 -1.32 -2.85 -0.65
C PHE A 131 -1.28 -2.03 0.64
N SER A 132 -0.55 -0.93 0.58
CA SER A 132 -0.44 0.05 1.64
C SER A 132 -0.96 1.39 1.16
N ILE A 133 -1.65 2.11 2.03
CA ILE A 133 -2.06 3.50 1.81
C ILE A 133 -1.43 4.36 2.90
N ILE A 134 -0.84 5.49 2.51
CA ILE A 134 -0.48 6.58 3.42
C ILE A 134 -1.32 7.79 3.04
N LYS A 135 -2.23 8.20 3.91
CA LYS A 135 -3.07 9.40 3.76
C LYS A 135 -2.48 10.52 4.60
N VAL A 136 -2.39 11.71 4.01
CA VAL A 136 -2.05 12.96 4.67
C VAL A 136 -3.21 13.92 4.51
N GLU A 137 -3.89 14.22 5.61
CA GLU A 137 -4.94 15.23 5.63
C GLU A 137 -4.30 16.61 5.59
N THR A 138 -4.80 17.50 4.73
CA THR A 138 -4.14 18.80 4.50
C THR A 138 -4.75 19.95 5.27
N ALA A 139 -6.00 19.79 5.73
CA ALA A 139 -6.70 20.75 6.58
C ALA A 139 -6.08 20.81 8.00
N SER A 140 -5.66 19.68 8.56
CA SER A 140 -4.94 19.59 9.84
C SER A 140 -3.51 20.15 9.77
N LEU A 141 -3.03 20.52 8.58
CA LEU A 141 -1.70 21.11 8.36
C LEU A 141 -1.71 22.65 8.47
N SER A 142 -2.76 23.27 9.00
CA SER A 142 -2.85 24.74 9.12
C SER A 142 -2.13 25.27 10.37
N ASN A 143 -1.04 25.99 10.10
CA ASN A 143 -0.54 27.19 10.79
C ASN A 143 0.24 27.08 12.12
N GLY A 144 0.39 25.90 12.74
CA GLY A 144 1.10 25.80 14.03
C GLY A 144 2.51 25.20 13.99
N ILE A 145 2.79 24.28 13.06
CA ILE A 145 4.02 23.48 13.11
C ILE A 145 4.94 23.90 11.95
N ASN A 146 6.11 24.41 12.30
CA ASN A 146 7.22 24.75 11.40
C ASN A 146 7.87 23.48 10.79
N ASP A 147 7.09 22.43 10.52
CA ASP A 147 7.56 21.15 10.01
C ASP A 147 7.93 21.31 8.52
N SER A 148 9.23 21.23 8.25
CA SER A 148 9.77 21.31 6.89
C SER A 148 9.20 20.22 5.98
N LEU A 149 8.86 19.04 6.54
CA LEU A 149 8.25 17.93 5.81
C LEU A 149 6.88 18.30 5.27
N ILE A 150 6.03 18.88 6.13
CA ILE A 150 4.67 19.32 5.78
C ILE A 150 4.71 20.41 4.71
N ARG A 151 5.62 21.38 4.87
CA ARG A 151 5.81 22.47 3.88
C ARG A 151 6.22 21.93 2.52
N ASN A 152 7.16 21.00 2.50
CA ASN A 152 7.64 20.37 1.27
C ASN A 152 6.57 19.48 0.62
N LEU A 153 5.77 18.76 1.41
CA LEU A 153 4.60 18.02 0.92
C LEU A 153 3.62 18.94 0.17
N LYS A 154 3.22 20.05 0.80
CA LYS A 154 2.31 21.03 0.19
C LYS A 154 2.87 21.57 -1.13
N LYS A 155 4.14 21.99 -1.12
CA LYS A 155 4.82 22.51 -2.32
C LYS A 155 4.85 21.49 -3.47
N ASN A 156 5.11 20.22 -3.18
CA ASN A 156 5.33 19.19 -4.20
C ASN A 156 4.05 18.53 -4.73
N PHE A 157 2.97 18.55 -3.96
CA PHE A 157 1.75 17.80 -4.31
C PHE A 157 0.50 18.67 -4.42
N LEU A 158 0.34 19.71 -3.59
CA LEU A 158 -0.88 20.54 -3.57
C LEU A 158 -0.80 21.76 -4.48
N ASN A 159 0.40 22.31 -4.73
CA ASN A 159 0.58 23.41 -5.69
C ASN A 159 0.50 22.96 -7.16
N LYS A 160 0.04 21.72 -7.41
CA LYS A 160 -0.19 21.14 -8.73
C LYS A 160 -1.65 21.35 -9.17
N GLN A 161 -2.03 20.78 -10.31
CA GLN A 161 -3.42 20.82 -10.77
C GLN A 161 -4.37 20.16 -9.75
N PRO A 162 -5.63 20.62 -9.65
CA PRO A 162 -6.64 19.96 -8.83
C PRO A 162 -6.77 18.48 -9.21
N ASN A 163 -6.87 17.61 -8.21
CA ASN A 163 -6.96 16.16 -8.39
C ASN A 163 -5.76 15.54 -9.13
N TYR A 164 -4.55 16.08 -8.92
CA TYR A 164 -3.31 15.52 -9.44
C TYR A 164 -3.21 14.03 -9.10
N THR A 165 -2.96 13.23 -10.14
CA THR A 165 -2.72 11.79 -10.04
C THR A 165 -1.40 11.47 -10.75
N TYR A 166 -0.58 10.66 -10.11
CA TYR A 166 0.65 10.10 -10.66
C TYR A 166 0.66 8.60 -10.42
N GLN A 167 1.13 7.83 -11.40
CA GLN A 167 1.43 6.42 -11.24
C GLN A 167 2.82 6.14 -11.82
N GLY A 168 3.60 5.32 -11.14
CA GLY A 168 4.94 4.97 -11.59
C GLY A 168 5.47 3.71 -10.91
N ILE A 169 6.68 3.31 -11.33
CA ILE A 169 7.39 2.21 -10.69
C ILE A 169 7.73 2.63 -9.25
N GLN A 170 7.37 1.79 -8.31
CA GLN A 170 7.59 1.99 -6.89
C GLN A 170 9.09 2.14 -6.60
N ASN A 171 9.42 3.07 -5.71
CA ASN A 171 10.76 3.16 -5.16
C ASN A 171 11.02 1.94 -4.27
N LEU A 172 12.04 1.14 -4.60
CA LEU A 172 12.38 -0.07 -3.84
C LEU A 172 12.72 0.21 -2.37
N ARG A 173 13.30 1.38 -2.07
CA ARG A 173 13.56 1.80 -0.68
C ARG A 173 12.27 2.06 0.09
N ILE A 174 11.23 2.56 -0.58
CA ILE A 174 9.90 2.71 0.02
C ILE A 174 9.29 1.32 0.28
N ALA A 175 9.43 0.37 -0.65
CA ALA A 175 8.97 -1.00 -0.42
C ALA A 175 9.67 -1.65 0.80
N GLU A 176 10.98 -1.47 0.95
CA GLU A 176 11.75 -1.92 2.13
C GLU A 176 11.26 -1.26 3.43
N LYS A 177 10.94 0.04 3.38
CA LYS A 177 10.40 0.76 4.54
C LYS A 177 9.00 0.28 4.92
N LEU A 178 8.14 -0.01 3.95
CA LEU A 178 6.82 -0.60 4.22
C LEU A 178 6.93 -2.00 4.84
N GLN A 179 7.91 -2.80 4.40
CA GLN A 179 8.19 -4.08 5.04
C GLN A 179 8.64 -3.86 6.50
N GLN A 180 9.59 -2.95 6.75
CA GLN A 180 10.00 -2.59 8.12
C GLN A 180 8.83 -2.12 8.99
N PHE A 181 7.88 -1.39 8.40
CA PHE A 181 6.67 -0.94 9.09
C PHE A 181 5.80 -2.13 9.53
N ASN A 182 5.60 -3.10 8.65
CA ASN A 182 4.82 -4.31 8.92
C ASN A 182 5.52 -5.25 9.92
N ASP A 183 6.85 -5.25 9.95
CA ASP A 183 7.65 -6.07 10.85
C ASP A 183 7.79 -5.48 12.28
N VAL A 184 7.23 -4.29 12.55
CA VAL A 184 7.24 -3.71 13.91
C VAL A 184 6.38 -4.55 14.86
N THR A 185 7.05 -5.23 15.79
CA THR A 185 6.40 -6.09 16.80
C THR A 185 6.23 -5.40 18.15
N GLU A 186 6.96 -4.32 18.41
CA GLU A 186 6.83 -3.57 19.66
C GLU A 186 5.42 -2.97 19.78
N GLN A 187 4.84 -3.11 20.98
CA GLN A 187 3.49 -2.60 21.27
C GLN A 187 3.57 -1.24 21.99
N GLY A 188 2.44 -0.56 22.05
CA GLY A 188 2.29 0.71 22.77
C GLY A 188 3.13 1.84 22.16
N MET A 189 3.60 2.75 23.02
CA MET A 189 4.27 3.99 22.59
C MET A 189 5.55 3.74 21.76
N VAL A 190 6.32 2.71 22.11
CA VAL A 190 7.58 2.39 21.40
C VAL A 190 7.29 1.99 19.95
N GLY A 191 6.36 1.06 19.74
CA GLY A 191 5.92 0.65 18.40
C GLY A 191 5.33 1.81 17.62
N HIS A 192 4.51 2.64 18.28
CA HIS A 192 3.90 3.81 17.67
C HIS A 192 4.94 4.82 17.15
N ILE A 193 5.98 5.12 17.94
CA ILE A 193 7.07 6.02 17.52
C ILE A 193 7.86 5.41 16.35
N LYS A 194 8.23 4.12 16.43
CA LYS A 194 8.94 3.45 15.32
C LYS A 194 8.15 3.49 14.01
N LYS A 195 6.85 3.17 14.06
CA LYS A 195 5.95 3.25 12.90
C LYS A 195 5.87 4.68 12.36
N LYS A 196 5.79 5.68 13.23
CA LYS A 196 5.78 7.10 12.85
C LYS A 196 7.05 7.49 12.09
N ASP A 197 8.22 7.13 12.61
CA ASP A 197 9.51 7.45 11.98
C ASP A 197 9.65 6.83 10.59
N ILE A 198 9.18 5.57 10.44
CA ILE A 198 9.17 4.88 9.15
C ILE A 198 8.27 5.61 8.15
N ILE A 199 7.05 6.01 8.55
CA ILE A 199 6.12 6.75 7.69
C ILE A 199 6.70 8.11 7.30
N GLN A 200 7.30 8.85 8.24
CA GLN A 200 7.95 10.13 7.94
C GLN A 200 9.12 9.95 6.96
N SER A 201 9.89 8.86 7.09
CA SER A 201 10.95 8.51 6.14
C SER A 201 10.41 8.24 4.74
N ILE A 202 9.30 7.50 4.61
CA ILE A 202 8.64 7.25 3.31
C ILE A 202 8.20 8.57 2.68
N ILE A 203 7.56 9.45 3.44
CA ILE A 203 7.11 10.76 2.97
C ILE A 203 8.28 11.63 2.49
N ALA A 204 9.40 11.63 3.21
CA ALA A 204 10.60 12.35 2.78
C ALA A 204 11.14 11.80 1.45
N MET A 205 11.11 10.48 1.24
CA MET A 205 11.48 9.87 -0.05
C MET A 205 10.53 10.29 -1.17
N GLU A 206 9.21 10.32 -0.91
CA GLU A 206 8.21 10.77 -1.90
C GLU A 206 8.40 12.23 -2.30
N ILE A 207 8.71 13.11 -1.33
CA ILE A 207 9.07 14.51 -1.61
C ILE A 207 10.30 14.56 -2.51
N ASP A 208 11.40 13.89 -2.12
CA ASP A 208 12.65 13.89 -2.88
C ASP A 208 12.40 13.43 -4.32
N ASP A 209 11.69 12.31 -4.47
CA ASP A 209 11.33 11.71 -5.75
C ASP A 209 10.51 12.62 -6.68
N ASN A 210 9.76 13.58 -6.11
CA ASN A 210 8.86 14.46 -6.84
C ASN A 210 9.32 15.93 -6.92
N THR A 211 10.51 16.27 -6.42
CA THR A 211 10.99 17.67 -6.31
C THR A 211 11.35 18.33 -7.64
N ASP A 212 11.94 17.59 -8.59
CA ASP A 212 12.40 18.12 -9.88
C ASP A 212 12.01 17.17 -11.01
N ASN A 213 11.55 17.72 -12.15
CA ASN A 213 11.05 16.91 -13.27
C ASN A 213 12.15 16.12 -13.99
N LEU A 214 13.34 16.71 -14.20
CA LEU A 214 14.49 16.04 -14.82
C LEU A 214 15.02 14.94 -13.89
N ILE A 215 15.13 15.25 -12.60
CA ILE A 215 15.55 14.25 -11.61
C ILE A 215 14.52 13.13 -11.49
N ARG A 216 13.22 13.45 -11.53
CA ARG A 216 12.13 12.46 -11.53
C ARG A 216 12.20 11.53 -12.73
N MET A 217 12.43 12.05 -13.94
CA MET A 217 12.60 11.22 -15.14
C MET A 217 13.83 10.31 -15.03
N SER A 218 14.98 10.86 -14.60
CA SER A 218 16.20 10.08 -14.36
C SER A 218 15.98 8.96 -13.33
N ARG A 219 15.31 9.27 -12.22
CA ARG A 219 14.95 8.29 -11.19
C ARG A 219 13.97 7.24 -11.70
N ALA A 220 12.98 7.61 -12.52
CA ALA A 220 12.05 6.67 -13.12
C ALA A 220 12.78 5.65 -14.02
N ILE A 221 13.74 6.11 -14.84
CA ILE A 221 14.61 5.24 -15.64
C ILE A 221 15.41 4.32 -14.72
N LYS A 222 16.09 4.87 -13.71
CA LYS A 222 16.87 4.09 -12.74
C LYS A 222 16.05 3.03 -12.03
N ARG A 223 14.80 3.34 -11.64
CA ARG A 223 13.88 2.39 -11.01
C ARG A 223 13.49 1.27 -11.97
N SER A 224 13.19 1.60 -13.22
CA SER A 224 12.90 0.60 -14.25
C SER A 224 14.08 -0.37 -14.42
N THR A 225 15.30 0.16 -14.54
CA THR A 225 16.52 -0.66 -14.67
C THR A 225 16.74 -1.52 -13.43
N LEU A 226 16.61 -0.96 -12.22
CA LEU A 226 16.82 -1.70 -10.98
C LEU A 226 15.76 -2.78 -10.77
N HIS A 227 14.51 -2.51 -11.16
CA HIS A 227 13.43 -3.50 -11.18
C HIS A 227 13.78 -4.66 -12.12
N GLN A 228 14.19 -4.38 -13.36
CA GLN A 228 14.64 -5.41 -14.30
C GLN A 228 15.81 -6.24 -13.75
N ILE A 229 16.82 -5.59 -13.15
CA ILE A 229 17.95 -6.28 -12.51
C ILE A 229 17.48 -7.21 -11.38
N ASN A 230 16.53 -6.77 -10.55
CA ASN A 230 16.02 -7.58 -9.45
C ASN A 230 15.19 -8.77 -9.96
N GLU A 231 14.39 -8.60 -11.01
CA GLU A 231 13.67 -9.72 -11.64
C GLU A 231 14.64 -10.73 -12.24
N LEU A 232 15.70 -10.28 -12.92
CA LEU A 232 16.76 -11.15 -13.43
C LEU A 232 17.48 -11.91 -12.30
N LYS A 233 17.76 -11.25 -11.16
CA LYS A 233 18.35 -11.90 -9.99
C LYS A 233 17.45 -13.00 -9.41
N LYS A 234 16.14 -12.77 -9.33
CA LYS A 234 15.17 -13.80 -8.89
C LYS A 234 15.22 -15.01 -9.80
N ILE A 235 15.17 -14.81 -11.12
CA ILE A 235 15.25 -15.90 -12.12
C ILE A 235 16.58 -16.67 -11.97
N SER A 236 17.70 -15.97 -11.84
CA SER A 236 19.00 -16.62 -11.62
C SER A 236 19.01 -17.43 -10.31
N GLY A 237 18.41 -16.93 -9.24
CA GLY A 237 18.22 -17.66 -7.98
C GLY A 237 17.41 -18.94 -8.18
N PHE A 238 16.29 -18.88 -8.89
CA PHE A 238 15.47 -20.05 -9.22
C PHE A 238 16.24 -21.08 -10.04
N ILE A 239 16.98 -20.66 -11.06
CA ILE A 239 17.82 -21.56 -11.87
C ILE A 239 18.85 -22.26 -10.98
N LYS A 240 19.55 -21.51 -10.11
CA LYS A 240 20.53 -22.09 -9.17
C LYS A 240 19.88 -23.12 -8.25
N GLN A 241 18.73 -22.79 -7.64
CA GLN A 241 18.02 -23.70 -6.76
C GLN A 241 17.60 -24.98 -7.49
N TYR A 242 16.97 -24.84 -8.67
CA TYR A 242 16.58 -25.99 -9.49
C TYR A 242 17.78 -26.87 -9.88
N THR A 243 18.91 -26.27 -10.28
CA THR A 243 20.12 -27.03 -10.60
C THR A 243 20.70 -27.76 -9.39
N PHE A 244 20.62 -27.14 -8.20
CA PHE A 244 21.05 -27.75 -6.95
C PHE A 244 20.15 -28.95 -6.59
N ASP A 245 18.83 -28.79 -6.64
CA ASP A 245 17.86 -29.83 -6.34
C ASP A 245 17.97 -31.01 -7.32
N ALA A 246 18.17 -30.73 -8.61
CA ALA A 246 18.40 -31.75 -9.64
C ALA A 246 19.71 -32.53 -9.39
N MET A 247 20.79 -31.84 -9.00
CA MET A 247 22.04 -32.50 -8.63
C MET A 247 21.89 -33.35 -7.37
N TYR A 248 21.21 -32.85 -6.34
CA TYR A 248 20.94 -33.59 -5.11
C TYR A 248 20.11 -34.86 -5.36
N SER A 249 19.04 -34.76 -6.15
CA SER A 249 18.20 -35.91 -6.53
C SER A 249 19.00 -36.98 -7.28
N LYS A 250 19.91 -36.57 -8.18
CA LYS A 250 20.78 -37.50 -8.92
C LYS A 250 21.77 -38.24 -7.99
N VAL A 251 22.30 -37.57 -6.96
CA VAL A 251 23.20 -38.18 -5.97
C VAL A 251 22.46 -39.18 -5.06
N ILE A 252 21.23 -38.87 -4.65
CA ILE A 252 20.42 -39.80 -3.83
C ILE A 252 20.07 -41.06 -4.64
N ASN A 253 19.64 -40.87 -5.90
CA ASN A 253 19.31 -41.99 -6.79
C ASN A 253 20.52 -42.87 -7.15
N SER A 254 21.72 -42.29 -7.26
CA SER A 254 22.93 -43.08 -7.50
C SER A 254 23.37 -43.87 -6.27
N LYS A 255 23.21 -43.33 -5.05
CA LYS A 255 23.51 -44.05 -3.80
C LYS A 255 22.53 -45.20 -3.55
N ASN A 256 21.24 -45.01 -3.80
CA ASN A 256 20.24 -46.08 -3.60
C ASN A 256 20.44 -47.27 -4.55
N ARG A 257 21.07 -47.08 -5.72
CA ARG A 257 21.45 -48.20 -6.61
C ARG A 257 22.64 -49.03 -6.11
N ILE A 258 23.45 -48.51 -5.20
CA ILE A 258 24.64 -49.20 -4.68
C ILE A 258 24.28 -50.14 -3.51
N PHE A 259 23.16 -49.92 -2.82
CA PHE A 259 22.72 -50.73 -1.68
C PHE A 259 21.74 -51.88 -2.03
N ILE A 260 21.42 -52.09 -3.32
CA ILE A 260 20.53 -53.18 -3.78
C ILE A 260 21.35 -54.28 -4.50
N LYS A 261 22.48 -54.70 -3.93
CA LYS A 261 23.25 -55.83 -4.44
C LYS A 261 23.71 -56.74 -3.32
#